data_AF-A0A2J4XV39-F1
#
_entry.id   AF-A0A2J4XV39-F1
#
_cell.length_a   1.000
_cell.length_b   1.000
_cell.length_c   1.000
_cell.angle_alpha   90.00
_cell.angle_beta   90.00
_cell.angle_gamma   90.00
#
_symmetry.space_group_name_H-M   'P 1'
#
loop_
_entity.id
_entity.type
_entity.pdbx_description
1 polymer ?
#
loop_
_entity_poly.entity_id
_entity_poly.type
_entity_poly.pdbx_seq_one_letter_code
_entity_poly.pdbx_strand_id
1 'polypeptide(L)'
;AEALAARGVTANVERIFDYAPITFDAGCLARSQRAADELGYSARTMVSGAGHDTCYISKVAPASMIFIPCEKGISHNEAENILPEWAEKGANVLLNSLRLAADEPACGAT
;
A
#
# COMPACT_ATOMS: atom_id res chain seq x y z
N ALA A 1 12.22 -27.75 18.27
CA ALA A 1 12.57 -27.97 19.69
C ALA A 1 13.55 -29.14 19.85
N GLU A 2 13.22 -30.33 19.36
CA GLU A 2 14.10 -31.53 19.40
C GLU A 2 15.53 -31.29 18.90
N ALA A 3 15.69 -30.64 17.74
CA ALA A 3 17.02 -30.37 17.17
C ALA A 3 17.88 -29.36 17.97
N LEU A 4 17.25 -28.46 18.73
CA LEU A 4 17.96 -27.48 19.57
C LEU A 4 18.38 -28.10 20.91
N ALA A 5 17.50 -28.92 21.50
CA ALA A 5 17.79 -29.68 22.71
C ALA A 5 18.95 -30.66 22.51
N ALA A 6 19.03 -31.33 21.35
CA ALA A 6 20.16 -32.19 20.98
C ALA A 6 21.50 -31.45 20.88
N ARG A 7 21.48 -30.11 20.77
CA ARG A 7 22.66 -29.23 20.75
C ARG A 7 22.90 -28.52 22.09
N GLY A 8 22.12 -28.83 23.13
CA GLY A 8 22.22 -28.20 24.45
C GLY A 8 21.80 -26.73 24.48
N VAL A 9 20.99 -26.27 23.50
CA VAL A 9 20.54 -24.87 23.39
C VAL A 9 19.10 -24.73 23.83
N THR A 10 18.84 -23.87 24.82
CA THR A 10 17.49 -23.44 25.21
C THR A 10 17.05 -22.26 24.35
N ALA A 11 15.80 -22.25 23.89
CA ALA A 11 15.23 -21.14 23.13
C ALA A 11 13.93 -20.64 23.76
N ASN A 12 13.74 -19.33 23.79
CA ASN A 12 12.47 -18.67 24.09
C ASN A 12 12.00 -17.94 22.82
N VAL A 13 10.72 -18.09 22.48
CA VAL A 13 10.12 -17.51 21.27
C VAL A 13 8.90 -16.69 21.67
N GLU A 14 8.91 -15.42 21.30
CA GLU A 14 7.80 -14.49 21.49
C GLU A 14 7.36 -13.90 20.16
N ARG A 15 6.06 -13.92 19.89
CA ARG A 15 5.48 -13.23 18.74
C ARG A 15 5.22 -11.78 19.10
N ILE A 16 6.13 -10.90 18.71
CA ILE A 16 6.07 -9.47 19.01
C ILE A 16 5.16 -8.67 18.06
N PHE A 17 4.79 -9.26 16.92
CA PHE A 17 3.99 -8.59 15.91
C PHE A 17 3.10 -9.59 15.16
N ASP A 18 1.82 -9.23 15.03
CA ASP A 18 0.82 -9.98 14.27
C ASP A 18 -0.28 -9.02 13.83
N TYR A 19 -0.70 -9.10 12.57
CA TYR A 19 -1.86 -8.38 12.08
C TYR A 19 -2.54 -9.16 10.95
N ALA A 20 -3.88 -9.13 10.92
CA ALA A 20 -4.67 -9.79 9.89
C ALA A 20 -4.55 -9.07 8.54
N PRO A 21 -4.76 -9.78 7.40
CA PRO A 21 -4.86 -9.14 6.09
C PRO A 21 -5.92 -8.03 6.07
N ILE A 22 -5.66 -6.98 5.30
CA ILE A 22 -6.50 -5.79 5.24
C ILE A 22 -7.10 -5.66 3.85
N THR A 23 -8.40 -5.39 3.80
CA THR A 23 -9.09 -4.93 2.59
C THR A 23 -9.22 -3.42 2.68
N PHE A 24 -8.71 -2.71 1.67
CA PHE A 24 -8.82 -1.26 1.58
C PHE A 24 -10.22 -0.82 1.12
N ASP A 25 -10.52 0.45 1.36
CA ASP A 25 -11.83 1.04 1.05
C ASP A 25 -12.11 1.00 -0.47
N ALA A 26 -13.28 0.51 -0.83
CA ALA A 26 -13.67 0.35 -2.24
C ALA A 26 -13.81 1.69 -2.97
N GLY A 27 -14.25 2.75 -2.28
CA GLY A 27 -14.36 4.09 -2.85
C GLY A 27 -12.98 4.70 -3.15
N CYS A 28 -12.05 4.57 -2.20
CA CYS A 28 -10.65 4.99 -2.40
C CYS A 28 -9.98 4.22 -3.55
N LEU A 29 -10.19 2.90 -3.64
CA LEU A 29 -9.69 2.10 -4.77
C LEU A 29 -10.29 2.55 -6.11
N ALA A 30 -11.61 2.78 -6.16
CA ALA A 30 -12.29 3.22 -7.36
C ALA A 30 -11.81 4.60 -7.84
N ARG A 31 -11.57 5.54 -6.92
CA ARG A 31 -11.01 6.86 -7.26
C ARG A 31 -9.61 6.76 -7.86
N SER A 32 -8.74 5.92 -7.30
CA SER A 32 -7.40 5.69 -7.86
C SER A 32 -7.42 5.04 -9.23
N GLN A 33 -8.29 4.05 -9.44
CA GLN A 33 -8.46 3.43 -10.77
C GLN A 33 -8.98 4.46 -11.79
N ARG A 34 -10.01 5.22 -11.42
CA ARG A 34 -10.57 6.28 -12.28
C ARG A 34 -9.53 7.34 -12.63
N ALA A 35 -8.72 7.77 -11.67
CA ALA A 35 -7.64 8.73 -11.91
C ALA A 35 -6.61 8.17 -12.91
N ALA A 36 -6.23 6.90 -12.79
CA ALA A 36 -5.32 6.26 -13.75
C ALA A 36 -5.95 6.16 -15.16
N ASP A 37 -7.24 5.83 -15.25
CA ASP A 37 -7.98 5.73 -16.50
C ASP A 37 -8.09 7.09 -17.21
N GLU A 38 -8.45 8.16 -16.48
CA GLU A 38 -8.56 9.53 -17.01
C GLU A 38 -7.20 10.07 -17.51
N LEU A 39 -6.10 9.63 -16.91
CA LEU A 39 -4.73 9.96 -17.33
C LEU A 39 -4.21 9.06 -18.46
N GLY A 40 -4.94 8.00 -18.83
CA GLY A 40 -4.53 7.03 -19.85
C GLY A 40 -3.34 6.15 -19.44
N TYR A 41 -3.14 5.92 -18.14
CA TYR A 41 -2.06 5.09 -17.64
C TYR A 41 -2.49 3.62 -17.53
N SER A 42 -1.55 2.69 -17.79
CA SER A 42 -1.78 1.29 -17.48
C SER A 42 -1.75 1.07 -15.96
N ALA A 43 -2.78 0.40 -15.45
CA ALA A 43 -2.89 0.05 -14.04
C ALA A 43 -3.49 -1.35 -13.86
N ARG A 44 -3.24 -1.95 -12.70
CA ARG A 44 -3.84 -3.21 -12.28
C ARG A 44 -4.05 -3.19 -10.77
N THR A 45 -5.08 -3.89 -10.30
CA THR A 45 -5.22 -4.18 -8.88
C THR A 45 -4.11 -5.13 -8.41
N MET A 46 -3.61 -4.90 -7.20
CA MET A 46 -2.63 -5.76 -6.56
C MET A 46 -2.75 -5.73 -5.04
N VAL A 47 -2.22 -6.77 -4.40
CA VAL A 47 -2.06 -6.85 -2.94
C VAL A 47 -0.65 -6.38 -2.59
N SER A 48 -0.50 -5.52 -1.57
CA SER A 48 0.82 -5.19 -1.05
C SER A 48 1.40 -6.37 -0.28
N GLY A 49 2.65 -6.74 -0.58
CA GLY A 49 3.41 -7.74 0.17
C GLY A 49 4.10 -7.18 1.42
N ALA A 50 4.09 -5.85 1.61
CA ALA A 50 4.75 -5.17 2.72
C ALA A 50 3.74 -4.47 3.63
N GLY A 51 4.11 -4.31 4.90
CA GLY A 51 3.38 -3.44 5.82
C GLY A 51 3.64 -1.97 5.52
N HIS A 52 2.60 -1.15 5.60
CA HIS A 52 2.68 0.30 5.44
C HIS A 52 1.83 0.99 6.50
N ASP A 53 2.09 2.27 6.79
CA ASP A 53 1.28 3.03 7.74
C ASP A 53 -0.21 3.06 7.36
N THR A 54 -0.51 3.02 6.05
CA THR A 54 -1.88 2.93 5.51
C THR A 54 -2.65 1.73 6.08
N CYS A 55 -1.98 0.63 6.43
CA CYS A 55 -2.59 -0.54 7.08
C CYS A 55 -3.19 -0.21 8.46
N TYR A 56 -2.61 0.76 9.18
CA TYR A 56 -3.15 1.24 10.44
C TYR A 56 -4.15 2.37 10.22
N ILE A 57 -3.89 3.27 9.26
CA ILE A 57 -4.80 4.37 8.91
C ILE A 57 -6.17 3.81 8.46
N SER A 58 -6.19 2.69 7.74
CA SER A 58 -7.44 2.06 7.28
C SER A 58 -8.37 1.60 8.40
N LYS A 59 -7.90 1.58 9.66
CA LYS A 59 -8.74 1.25 10.83
C LYS A 59 -9.57 2.44 11.32
N VAL A 60 -9.23 3.66 10.90
CA VAL A 60 -9.85 4.90 11.40
C VAL A 60 -10.35 5.82 10.29
N ALA A 61 -10.00 5.56 9.03
CA ALA A 61 -10.47 6.31 7.87
C ALA A 61 -10.52 5.44 6.60
N PRO A 62 -11.35 5.78 5.61
CA PRO A 62 -11.27 5.19 4.27
C PRO A 62 -9.87 5.41 3.68
N ALA A 63 -9.19 4.33 3.30
CA ALA A 63 -7.82 4.40 2.81
C ALA A 63 -7.58 3.36 1.70
N SER A 64 -6.67 3.69 0.78
CA SER A 64 -6.10 2.80 -0.24
C SER A 64 -4.65 3.19 -0.51
N MET A 65 -3.97 2.47 -1.39
CA MET A 65 -2.60 2.76 -1.80
C MET A 65 -2.48 2.82 -3.33
N ILE A 66 -1.57 3.67 -3.81
CA ILE A 66 -1.17 3.73 -5.21
C ILE A 66 0.28 3.26 -5.28
N PHE A 67 0.56 2.26 -6.11
CA PHE A 67 1.91 1.75 -6.33
C PHE A 67 2.44 2.20 -7.69
N ILE A 68 3.74 2.50 -7.72
CA ILE A 68 4.52 2.66 -8.94
C ILE A 68 5.57 1.55 -9.01
N PRO A 69 6.08 1.19 -10.19
CA PRO A 69 7.17 0.22 -10.29
C PRO A 69 8.46 0.76 -9.67
N CYS A 70 9.33 -0.15 -9.25
CA CYS A 70 10.74 0.10 -9.01
C CYS A 70 11.59 -0.87 -9.86
N GLU A 71 12.81 -0.46 -10.19
CA GLU A 71 13.68 -1.28 -11.03
C GLU A 71 13.96 -2.64 -10.37
N LYS A 72 13.66 -3.72 -11.10
CA LYS A 72 13.84 -5.11 -10.67
C LYS A 72 13.07 -5.50 -9.39
N GLY A 73 12.15 -4.68 -8.91
CA GLY A 73 11.44 -4.94 -7.65
C GLY A 73 12.33 -4.86 -6.41
N ILE A 74 13.48 -4.18 -6.50
CA ILE A 74 14.42 -4.04 -5.38
C ILE A 74 13.88 -3.00 -4.40
N SER A 75 13.95 -3.32 -3.10
CA SER A 75 13.72 -2.36 -2.02
C SER A 75 14.57 -2.69 -0.79
N HIS A 76 14.67 -1.77 0.18
CA HIS A 76 15.53 -1.88 1.36
C HIS A 76 17.01 -2.13 0.99
N ASN A 77 17.43 -1.55 -0.13
CA ASN A 77 18.74 -1.70 -0.70
C ASN A 77 19.14 -0.38 -1.38
N GLU A 78 20.41 -0.02 -1.33
CA GLU A 78 20.93 1.20 -1.94
C GLU A 78 20.76 1.26 -3.48
N ALA A 79 20.56 0.10 -4.13
CA ALA A 79 20.23 0.01 -5.55
C ALA A 79 18.72 0.13 -5.86
N GLU A 80 17.88 0.39 -4.85
CA GLU A 80 16.47 0.76 -5.06
C GLU A 80 16.39 2.00 -5.94
N ASN A 81 15.63 1.92 -7.04
CA ASN A 81 15.50 3.03 -7.98
C ASN A 81 14.12 3.05 -8.65
N ILE A 82 13.68 4.26 -9.00
CA ILE A 82 12.48 4.52 -9.80
C ILE A 82 12.83 5.44 -10.96
N LEU A 83 12.12 5.32 -12.08
CA LEU A 83 12.26 6.27 -13.18
C LEU A 83 11.48 7.55 -12.86
N PRO A 84 11.97 8.75 -13.27
CA PRO A 84 11.24 10.01 -13.08
C PRO A 84 9.81 9.97 -13.63
N GLU A 85 9.59 9.30 -14.76
CA GLU A 85 8.27 9.13 -15.35
C GLU A 85 7.32 8.32 -14.45
N TRP A 86 7.81 7.28 -13.77
CA TRP A 86 6.99 6.51 -12.83
C TRP A 86 6.62 7.35 -11.61
N ALA A 87 7.55 8.14 -11.10
CA ALA A 87 7.29 9.06 -10.00
C ALA A 87 6.21 10.09 -10.36
N GLU A 88 6.33 10.71 -11.53
CA GLU A 88 5.35 11.67 -12.05
C GLU A 88 3.96 11.03 -12.20
N LYS A 89 3.89 9.86 -12.85
CA LYS A 89 2.63 9.13 -13.03
C LYS A 89 1.96 8.80 -11.71
N GLY A 90 2.72 8.31 -10.73
CA GLY A 90 2.20 8.02 -9.38
C GLY A 90 1.66 9.29 -8.69
N ALA A 91 2.41 10.39 -8.76
CA ALA A 91 1.99 11.67 -8.20
C ALA A 91 0.74 12.23 -8.88
N ASN A 92 0.61 12.11 -10.20
CA ASN A 92 -0.57 12.52 -10.94
C ASN A 92 -1.81 11.71 -10.55
N VAL A 93 -1.68 10.38 -10.39
CA VAL A 93 -2.79 9.53 -9.91
C VAL A 93 -3.19 9.93 -8.49
N LEU A 94 -2.23 10.21 -7.61
CA LEU A 94 -2.51 10.67 -6.24
C LEU A 94 -3.27 12.00 -6.25
N LEU A 95 -2.77 13.00 -6.98
CA LEU A 95 -3.40 14.31 -7.10
C LEU A 95 -4.85 14.21 -7.58
N ASN A 96 -5.09 13.46 -8.65
CA ASN A 96 -6.43 13.32 -9.21
C ASN A 96 -7.35 12.50 -8.29
N SER A 97 -6.83 11.48 -7.59
CA SER A 97 -7.59 10.74 -6.57
C SER A 97 -8.05 11.64 -5.42
N LEU A 98 -7.16 12.52 -4.94
CA LEU A 98 -7.47 13.48 -3.87
C LEU A 98 -8.46 14.54 -4.34
N ARG A 99 -8.32 15.05 -5.58
CA ARG A 99 -9.28 15.98 -6.18
C ARG A 99 -10.68 15.35 -6.24
N LEU A 100 -10.78 14.11 -6.73
CA LEU A 100 -12.05 13.38 -6.78
C LEU A 100 -12.67 13.20 -5.38
N ALA A 101 -11.86 12.91 -4.37
CA ALA A 101 -12.33 12.79 -2.99
C ALA A 101 -12.76 14.14 -2.39
N ALA A 102 -12.08 15.23 -2.73
CA ALA A 102 -12.39 16.57 -2.24
C ALA A 102 -13.65 17.18 -2.89
N ASP A 103 -13.95 16.80 -4.14
CA ASP A 103 -15.14 17.22 -4.87
C ASP A 103 -16.42 16.46 -4.44
N GLU A 104 -16.28 15.39 -3.64
CA GLU A 104 -17.43 14.68 -3.08
C GLU A 104 -18.13 15.53 -2.01
N PRO A 105 -19.46 15.66 -2.05
CA PRO A 105 -20.19 16.36 -1.00
C PRO A 105 -19.92 15.67 0.33
N ALA A 106 -19.57 16.47 1.35
CA ALA A 106 -19.26 15.96 2.68
C ALA A 106 -20.39 15.04 3.17
N CYS A 107 -20.01 13.82 3.55
CA CYS A 107 -20.93 12.86 4.15
C CYS A 107 -21.49 13.47 5.45
N GLY A 108 -22.73 13.96 5.42
CA GLY A 108 -23.40 14.59 6.58
C GLY A 108 -24.29 15.80 6.31
N ALA A 109 -24.42 16.27 5.06
CA ALA A 109 -25.41 17.30 4.71
C ALA A 109 -26.77 16.68 4.29
N THR A 110 -27.46 16.05 5.23
CA THR A 110 -28.92 15.77 5.17
C THR A 110 -29.50 15.95 6.56
#